data_AF-A0A971R461-F1
#
_entry.id   AF-A0A971R461-F1
#
_cell.length_a   1.000
_cell.length_b   1.000
_cell.length_c   1.000
_cell.angle_alpha   90.00
_cell.angle_beta   90.00
_cell.angle_gamma   90.00
#
_symmetry.space_group_name_H-M   'P 1'
#
loop_
_entity.id
_entity.type
_entity.pdbx_description
1 polymer ?
#
loop_
_entity_poly.entity_id
_entity_poly.type
_entity_poly.pdbx_seq_one_letter_code
_entity_poly.pdbx_strand_id
1 'polypeptide(L)'
;MDAISEAMTRAQAQGYLVSGTGVTWLECEIRWRRQCQACGEPVVVVSQRKRRADVSLFLDRIPHIDTDAEALYERLSAAQPLSFSAERLSVTRGMMGTRELFQAMAIGSLEIDEALRLAPVLVEAGRELVAAARA
;
A
#
# COMPACT_ATOMS: atom_id res chain seq x y z
N MET A 1 24.35 -4.24 -7.91
CA MET A 1 23.12 -4.17 -7.10
C MET A 1 22.02 -3.89 -8.11
N ASP A 2 21.05 -4.81 -8.28
CA ASP A 2 20.00 -4.60 -9.29
C ASP A 2 19.07 -3.47 -8.86
N ALA A 3 18.47 -2.78 -9.84
CA ALA A 3 17.58 -1.62 -9.60
C ALA A 3 16.47 -1.92 -8.57
N ILE A 4 16.02 -3.18 -8.52
CA ILE A 4 15.05 -3.68 -7.54
C ILE A 4 15.65 -3.71 -6.14
N SER A 5 16.89 -4.17 -5.95
CA SER A 5 17.56 -4.17 -4.65
C SER A 5 17.80 -2.74 -4.14
N GLU A 6 18.19 -1.82 -5.02
CA GLU A 6 18.36 -0.40 -4.67
C GLU A 6 17.00 0.26 -4.34
N ALA A 7 15.94 -0.09 -5.07
CA ALA A 7 14.58 0.32 -4.77
C ALA A 7 14.06 -0.25 -3.44
N MET A 8 14.40 -1.50 -3.10
CA MET A 8 14.07 -2.13 -1.82
C MET A 8 14.76 -1.41 -0.65
N THR A 9 16.05 -1.10 -0.77
CA THR A 9 16.78 -0.36 0.26
C THR A 9 16.23 1.05 0.44
N ARG A 10 15.92 1.76 -0.65
CA ARG A 10 15.28 3.09 -0.59
C ARG A 10 13.89 3.04 0.01
N ALA A 11 13.08 2.06 -0.39
CA ALA A 11 11.74 1.85 0.14
C ALA A 11 11.77 1.70 1.66
N GLN A 12 12.63 0.80 2.17
CA GLN A 12 12.74 0.53 3.59
C GLN A 12 13.14 1.78 4.39
N ALA A 13 14.00 2.64 3.82
CA ALA A 13 14.36 3.93 4.42
C ALA A 13 13.22 4.97 4.40
N GLN A 14 12.26 4.83 3.49
CA GLN A 14 11.13 5.75 3.31
C GLN A 14 9.81 5.23 3.93
N GLY A 15 9.86 4.15 4.71
CA GLY A 15 8.70 3.62 5.44
C GLY A 15 7.79 2.70 4.62
N TYR A 16 8.21 2.26 3.43
CA TYR A 16 7.50 1.26 2.64
C TYR A 16 8.39 0.05 2.30
N LEU A 17 7.80 -1.10 1.99
CA LEU A 17 8.53 -2.34 1.76
C LEU A 17 8.30 -2.84 0.34
N VAL A 18 9.33 -2.84 -0.49
CA VAL A 18 9.28 -3.55 -1.77
C VAL A 18 9.51 -5.03 -1.50
N SER A 19 8.57 -5.88 -1.90
CA SER A 19 8.69 -7.33 -1.80
C SER A 19 9.23 -7.91 -3.10
N GLY A 20 10.25 -8.77 -2.97
CA GLY A 20 10.80 -9.53 -4.10
C GLY A 20 9.81 -10.58 -4.63
N THR A 21 10.10 -11.09 -5.82
CA THR A 21 9.28 -12.10 -6.50
C THR A 21 9.05 -13.34 -5.62
N GLY A 22 7.80 -13.81 -5.54
CA GLY A 22 7.46 -15.11 -4.95
C GLY A 22 6.93 -15.07 -3.51
N VAL A 23 6.81 -13.91 -2.88
CA VAL A 23 6.12 -13.80 -1.60
C VAL A 23 4.61 -13.75 -1.84
N THR A 24 3.87 -14.64 -1.17
CA THR A 24 2.40 -14.68 -1.29
C THR A 24 1.77 -13.50 -0.56
N TRP A 25 0.62 -12.97 -1.00
CA TRP A 25 -0.09 -11.86 -0.35
C TRP A 25 -0.34 -12.07 1.15
N LEU A 26 -0.45 -13.32 1.60
CA LEU A 26 -0.68 -13.70 2.99
C LEU A 26 0.56 -13.56 3.89
N GLU A 27 1.75 -13.94 3.41
CA GLU A 27 2.98 -13.94 4.23
C GLU A 27 3.44 -12.52 4.59
N CYS A 28 3.67 -11.76 3.54
CA CYS A 28 3.21 -10.41 3.35
C CYS A 28 2.27 -9.87 4.47
N GLU A 29 0.96 -10.08 4.35
CA GLU A 29 -0.04 -9.51 5.26
C GLU A 29 0.26 -9.74 6.74
N ILE A 30 0.66 -10.95 7.13
CA ILE A 30 0.97 -11.29 8.52
C ILE A 30 2.17 -10.48 9.04
N ARG A 31 3.24 -10.37 8.24
CA ARG A 31 4.45 -9.64 8.64
C ARG A 31 4.18 -8.15 8.74
N TRP A 32 3.36 -7.60 7.86
CA TRP A 32 3.08 -6.16 7.83
C TRP A 32 2.06 -5.74 8.85
N ARG A 33 1.09 -6.59 9.19
CA ARG A 33 0.22 -6.35 10.34
C ARG A 33 1.06 -6.11 11.60
N ARG A 34 2.09 -6.94 11.83
CA ARG A 34 3.01 -6.76 12.96
C ARG A 34 3.79 -5.45 12.86
N GLN A 35 4.19 -5.04 11.66
CA GLN A 35 4.93 -3.79 11.44
C GLN A 35 4.06 -2.55 11.64
N CYS A 36 2.86 -2.51 11.04
CA CYS A 36 1.88 -1.45 11.22
C CYS A 36 1.51 -1.29 12.71
N GLN A 37 1.30 -2.40 13.42
CA GLN A 37 1.02 -2.40 14.87
C GLN A 37 2.20 -1.89 15.70
N ALA A 38 3.43 -2.32 15.38
CA ALA A 38 4.61 -1.94 16.13
C ALA A 38 4.98 -0.46 15.95
N CYS A 39 4.83 0.07 14.74
CA CYS A 39 5.21 1.45 14.41
C CYS A 39 4.05 2.44 14.50
N GLY A 40 2.80 1.98 14.49
CA GLY A 40 1.63 2.85 14.39
C GLY A 40 1.56 3.66 13.10
N GLU A 41 2.29 3.22 12.06
CA GLU A 41 2.47 3.88 10.77
C GLU A 41 1.87 3.05 9.61
N PRO A 42 1.44 3.70 8.51
CA PRO A 42 1.08 3.01 7.28
C PRO A 42 2.26 2.26 6.68
N VAL A 43 2.00 1.14 6.01
CA VAL A 43 3.02 0.40 5.26
C VAL A 43 2.54 0.26 3.82
N VAL A 44 3.35 0.69 2.86
CA VAL A 44 3.11 0.39 1.43
C VAL A 44 3.96 -0.78 1.00
N VAL A 45 3.42 -1.64 0.15
CA VAL A 45 4.10 -2.80 -0.40
C VAL A 45 4.11 -2.74 -1.91
N VAL A 46 5.26 -2.91 -2.52
CA VAL A 46 5.37 -3.13 -3.97
C VAL A 46 5.73 -4.59 -4.22
N SER A 47 4.79 -5.38 -4.72
CA SER A 47 4.97 -6.81 -4.99
C SER A 47 5.24 -7.05 -6.46
N GLN A 48 6.48 -7.42 -6.79
CA GLN A 48 6.88 -7.63 -8.18
C GLN A 48 6.32 -8.95 -8.76
N ARG A 49 5.67 -8.85 -9.91
CA ARG A 49 5.23 -9.96 -10.78
C ARG A 49 5.85 -9.84 -12.17
N LYS A 50 6.96 -10.54 -12.43
CA LYS A 50 7.69 -10.46 -13.71
C LYS A 50 8.07 -8.99 -14.04
N ARG A 51 7.44 -8.40 -15.06
CA ARG A 51 7.63 -6.99 -15.49
C ARG A 51 6.66 -6.00 -14.84
N ARG A 52 5.70 -6.49 -14.07
CA ARG A 52 4.68 -5.67 -13.40
C ARG A 52 4.85 -5.74 -11.89
N ALA A 53 4.15 -4.88 -11.18
CA ALA A 53 4.02 -4.95 -9.75
C ALA A 53 2.59 -4.63 -9.30
N ASP A 54 2.20 -5.18 -8.17
CA ASP A 54 1.04 -4.72 -7.42
C ASP A 54 1.51 -3.79 -6.30
N VAL A 55 0.79 -2.72 -6.05
CA VAL A 55 1.09 -1.81 -4.94
C VAL A 55 -0.04 -1.89 -3.92
N SER A 56 0.31 -2.12 -2.66
CA SER A 56 -0.68 -2.30 -1.61
C SER A 56 -0.38 -1.41 -0.41
N LEU A 57 -1.35 -0.61 0.05
CA LEU A 57 -1.26 0.16 1.30
C LEU A 57 -1.95 -0.62 2.42
N PHE A 58 -1.23 -0.81 3.53
CA PHE A 58 -1.65 -1.47 4.76
C PHE A 58 -1.73 -0.45 5.88
N LEU A 59 -2.85 -0.41 6.59
CA LEU A 59 -3.09 0.49 7.73
C LEU A 59 -3.41 -0.34 9.00
N ASP A 60 -2.79 0.00 10.13
CA ASP A 60 -2.97 -0.69 11.42
C ASP A 60 -4.39 -0.52 11.98
N ARG A 61 -4.88 0.71 11.91
CA ARG A 61 -6.23 1.10 12.35
C ARG A 61 -6.75 2.11 11.35
N ILE A 62 -7.95 1.85 10.83
CA ILE A 62 -8.74 2.84 10.09
C ILE A 62 -9.96 3.13 10.97
N PRO A 63 -10.39 4.40 11.07
CA PRO A 63 -11.69 4.71 11.62
C PRO A 63 -12.70 4.04 10.66
N HIS A 64 -13.86 3.58 11.10
CA HIS A 64 -14.81 2.91 10.20
C HIS A 64 -15.44 3.83 9.13
N ILE A 65 -14.74 4.85 8.66
CA ILE A 65 -15.11 5.74 7.58
C ILE A 65 -14.97 4.95 6.28
N ASP A 66 -16.07 4.84 5.55
CA ASP A 66 -16.09 4.29 4.21
C ASP A 66 -15.10 5.07 3.32
N THR A 67 -13.91 4.52 3.11
CA THR A 67 -12.99 5.07 2.11
C THR A 67 -13.49 4.62 0.75
N ASP A 68 -14.09 5.55 0.02
CA ASP A 68 -14.47 5.36 -1.37
C ASP A 68 -13.22 5.28 -2.26
N ALA A 69 -13.19 4.26 -3.13
CA ALA A 69 -12.08 4.03 -4.05
C ALA A 69 -11.96 5.17 -5.08
N GLU A 70 -13.07 5.79 -5.46
CA GLU A 70 -13.09 6.90 -6.42
C GLU A 70 -12.57 8.19 -5.78
N ALA A 71 -13.09 8.58 -4.61
CA ALA A 71 -12.55 9.72 -3.84
C ALA A 71 -11.03 9.57 -3.54
N LEU A 72 -10.58 8.36 -3.29
CA LEU A 72 -9.17 8.06 -3.06
C LEU A 72 -8.34 8.12 -4.34
N TYR A 73 -8.87 7.61 -5.45
CA TYR A 73 -8.25 7.77 -6.76
C TYR A 73 -8.05 9.24 -7.11
N GLU A 74 -9.06 10.08 -6.91
CA GLU A 74 -8.98 11.52 -7.16
C GLU A 74 -7.87 12.18 -6.32
N ARG A 75 -7.77 11.83 -5.04
CA ARG A 75 -6.70 12.34 -4.16
C ARG A 75 -5.32 11.92 -4.65
N LEU A 76 -5.14 10.64 -5.01
CA LEU A 76 -3.88 10.14 -5.53
C LEU A 76 -3.52 10.80 -6.87
N SER A 77 -4.51 10.98 -7.75
CA SER A 77 -4.37 11.64 -9.06
C SER A 77 -3.99 13.12 -8.95
N ALA A 78 -4.53 13.82 -7.93
CA ALA A 78 -4.17 15.21 -7.64
C ALA A 78 -2.70 15.35 -7.16
N ALA A 79 -2.20 14.37 -6.40
CA ALA A 79 -0.82 14.34 -5.93
C ALA A 79 0.17 13.90 -7.03
N GLN A 80 -0.25 13.00 -7.92
CA GLN A 80 0.56 12.50 -9.02
C GLN A 80 -0.33 12.00 -10.17
N PRO A 81 -0.05 12.38 -11.43
CA PRO A 81 -0.77 11.82 -12.58
C PRO A 81 -0.65 10.29 -12.63
N LEU A 82 -1.80 9.61 -12.58
CA LEU A 82 -1.90 8.15 -12.61
C LEU A 82 -2.18 7.68 -14.04
N SER A 83 -1.57 6.55 -14.45
CA SER A 83 -1.85 5.97 -15.77
C SER A 83 -2.99 4.94 -15.77
N PHE A 84 -3.61 4.72 -14.61
CA PHE A 84 -4.70 3.76 -14.41
C PHE A 84 -6.00 4.47 -14.03
N SER A 85 -7.15 3.83 -14.23
CA SER A 85 -8.45 4.33 -13.78
C SER A 85 -8.79 3.87 -12.36
N ALA A 86 -9.72 4.55 -11.69
CA ALA A 86 -10.21 4.18 -10.35
C ALA A 86 -10.61 2.71 -10.21
N GLU A 87 -11.13 2.08 -11.28
CA GLU A 87 -11.50 0.65 -11.32
C GLU A 87 -10.36 -0.32 -10.97
N ARG A 88 -9.10 0.13 -11.10
CA ARG A 88 -7.92 -0.69 -10.78
C ARG A 88 -7.51 -0.59 -9.30
N LEU A 89 -8.15 0.29 -8.53
CA LEU A 89 -8.05 0.32 -7.07
C LEU A 89 -9.04 -0.67 -6.47
N SER A 90 -8.49 -1.62 -5.73
CA SER A 90 -9.26 -2.51 -4.87
C SER A 90 -9.09 -2.06 -3.43
N VAL A 91 -10.19 -1.90 -2.70
CA VAL A 91 -10.18 -1.63 -1.25
C VAL A 91 -10.77 -2.85 -0.55
N THR A 92 -9.90 -3.61 0.11
CA THR A 92 -10.29 -4.80 0.87
C THR A 92 -10.39 -4.46 2.35
N ARG A 93 -11.45 -4.94 3.02
CA ARG A 93 -11.68 -4.78 4.46
C ARG A 93 -11.68 -6.13 5.16
N GLY A 94 -10.92 -6.23 6.25
CA GLY A 94 -10.88 -7.39 7.13
C GLY A 94 -10.30 -8.66 6.48
N MET A 95 -10.16 -9.68 7.32
CA MET A 95 -9.93 -11.07 6.93
C MET A 95 -11.01 -11.94 7.59
N MET A 96 -11.37 -13.06 6.97
CA MET A 96 -12.28 -14.01 7.62
C MET A 96 -11.70 -14.47 8.98
N GLY A 97 -12.50 -14.32 10.04
CA GLY A 97 -12.26 -15.00 11.32
C GLY A 97 -11.42 -14.27 12.37
N THR A 98 -11.02 -13.01 12.17
CA THR A 98 -10.38 -12.22 13.25
C THR A 98 -11.07 -10.89 13.53
N ARG A 99 -11.30 -10.63 14.81
CA ARG A 99 -11.85 -9.37 15.33
C ARG A 99 -10.69 -8.37 15.41
N GLU A 100 -10.30 -7.78 14.28
CA GLU A 100 -9.82 -6.38 14.17
C GLU A 100 -9.32 -6.01 12.74
N LEU A 101 -10.12 -5.15 12.09
CA LEU A 101 -9.75 -3.83 11.53
C LEU A 101 -8.47 -3.70 10.70
N PHE A 102 -8.41 -4.41 9.58
CA PHE A 102 -7.40 -4.16 8.56
C PHE A 102 -8.07 -3.67 7.27
N GLN A 103 -7.49 -2.68 6.59
CA GLN A 103 -7.88 -2.34 5.23
C GLN A 103 -6.63 -2.27 4.36
N ALA A 104 -6.67 -3.05 3.29
CA ALA A 104 -5.70 -2.99 2.22
C ALA A 104 -6.30 -2.21 1.07
N MET A 105 -5.59 -1.21 0.59
CA MET A 105 -5.77 -0.73 -0.76
C MET A 105 -4.78 -1.49 -1.63
N ALA A 106 -5.20 -1.99 -2.79
CA ALA A 106 -4.32 -2.66 -3.74
C ALA A 106 -4.55 -2.11 -5.15
N ILE A 107 -3.46 -1.83 -5.85
CA ILE A 107 -3.44 -1.40 -7.24
C ILE A 107 -2.68 -2.47 -8.01
N GLY A 108 -3.42 -3.23 -8.81
CA GLY A 108 -2.85 -4.39 -9.49
C GLY A 108 -2.21 -4.06 -10.83
N SER A 109 -1.15 -4.79 -11.18
CA SER A 109 -0.57 -4.82 -12.54
C SER A 109 -0.06 -3.48 -13.09
N LEU A 110 0.63 -2.70 -12.26
CA LEU A 110 1.37 -1.51 -12.69
C LEU A 110 2.71 -1.90 -13.32
N GLU A 111 3.28 -1.04 -14.16
CA GLU A 111 4.69 -1.17 -14.51
C GLU A 111 5.55 -0.90 -13.26
N ILE A 112 6.67 -1.61 -13.10
CA ILE A 112 7.46 -1.56 -11.85
C ILE A 112 7.90 -0.13 -11.53
N ASP A 113 8.33 0.65 -12.52
CA ASP A 113 8.76 2.04 -12.32
C ASP A 113 7.61 2.96 -11.89
N GLU A 114 6.39 2.69 -12.34
CA GLU A 114 5.20 3.40 -11.87
C GLU A 114 4.85 3.01 -10.44
N ALA A 115 4.90 1.72 -10.12
CA ALA A 115 4.67 1.21 -8.77
C ALA A 115 5.65 1.82 -7.75
N LEU A 116 6.94 1.93 -8.12
CA LEU A 116 7.97 2.54 -7.30
C LEU A 116 7.78 4.06 -7.14
N ARG A 117 7.28 4.76 -8.17
CA ARG A 117 6.96 6.19 -8.10
C ARG A 117 5.72 6.48 -7.25
N LEU A 118 4.75 5.56 -7.24
CA LEU A 118 3.49 5.71 -6.51
C LEU A 118 3.63 5.37 -5.03
N ALA A 119 4.56 4.49 -4.67
CA ALA A 119 4.69 4.00 -3.31
C ALA A 119 4.89 5.10 -2.25
N PRO A 120 5.77 6.13 -2.45
CA PRO A 120 5.89 7.25 -1.51
C PRO A 120 4.60 8.05 -1.35
N VAL A 121 3.85 8.26 -2.45
CA VAL A 121 2.57 9.00 -2.44
C VAL A 121 1.53 8.27 -1.59
N LEU A 122 1.48 6.94 -1.71
CA LEU A 122 0.58 6.10 -0.91
C LEU A 122 0.94 6.08 0.58
N VAL A 123 2.23 6.19 0.93
CA VAL A 123 2.66 6.30 2.34
C VAL A 123 2.09 7.58 2.95
N GLU A 124 2.28 8.72 2.28
CA GLU A 124 1.77 10.00 2.76
C GLU A 124 0.24 10.01 2.84
N ALA A 125 -0.45 9.51 1.81
CA ALA A 125 -1.91 9.35 1.85
C ALA A 125 -2.35 8.45 3.03
N GLY A 126 -1.61 7.37 3.30
CA GLY A 126 -1.85 6.51 4.46
C GLY A 126 -1.64 7.22 5.79
N ARG A 127 -0.63 8.08 5.90
CA ARG A 127 -0.34 8.86 7.12
C ARG A 127 -1.47 9.84 7.40
N GLU A 128 -1.95 10.54 6.38
CA GLU A 128 -3.10 11.44 6.47
C GLU A 128 -4.36 10.72 6.92
N LEU A 129 -4.64 9.53 6.34
CA LEU A 129 -5.80 8.72 6.72
C LEU A 129 -5.73 8.28 8.18
N VAL A 130 -4.55 7.85 8.65
CA VAL A 130 -4.33 7.48 10.06
C VAL A 130 -4.43 8.70 10.99
N ALA A 131 -3.95 9.87 10.57
CA ALA A 131 -4.06 11.09 11.36
C ALA A 131 -5.52 11.54 11.49
N ALA A 132 -6.27 11.57 10.39
CA ALA A 132 -7.69 11.91 10.37
C ALA A 132 -8.55 10.97 11.23
N ALA A 133 -8.11 9.73 11.41
CA ALA A 133 -8.75 8.75 12.28
C ALA A 133 -8.64 9.00 13.78
N ARG A 134 -7.56 9.67 14.17
CA ARG A 134 -7.17 9.89 15.56
C ARG A 134 -7.61 11.26 16.07
N ALA A 135 -8.01 12.17 15.17
CA ALA A 135 -8.56 13.48 15.45
C ALA A 135 -10.05 13.39 15.84
#